data_AF-A0AA51U0Q9-F1
#
_entry.id   AF-A0AA51U0Q9-F1
#
_cell.length_a   1.000
_cell.length_b   1.000
_cell.length_c   1.000
_cell.angle_alpha   90.00
_cell.angle_beta   90.00
_cell.angle_gamma   90.00
#
_symmetry.space_group_name_H-M   'P 1'
#
loop_
_entity.id
_entity.type
_entity.pdbx_description
1 polymer ?
#
loop_
_entity_poly.entity_id
_entity_poly.type
_entity_poly.pdbx_seq_one_letter_code
_entity_poly.pdbx_strand_id
1 'polypeptide(L)'
;MPNQQEGTSFMRAFAVFAVILTMTTPAFAETYRLIHAIGNDENVVASGLEKDECEQRKSDLKEVATALGTYNERTGYGSITCLPDSFFE
;
A
#
# COMPACT_ATOMS: atom_id res chain seq x y z
N MET A 1 -44.96 30.14 48.70
CA MET A 1 -44.51 28.79 48.29
C MET A 1 -42.99 28.82 48.16
N PRO A 2 -42.27 27.74 48.50
CA PRO A 2 -41.33 27.75 49.63
C PRO A 2 -39.83 27.59 49.27
N ASN A 3 -39.01 27.79 50.31
CA ASN A 3 -37.82 27.03 50.73
C ASN A 3 -36.54 26.93 49.86
N GLN A 4 -35.46 27.48 50.44
CA GLN A 4 -34.20 26.81 50.81
C GLN A 4 -33.88 25.45 50.16
N GLN A 5 -32.65 25.31 49.62
CA GLN A 5 -31.76 24.14 49.83
C GLN A 5 -30.38 24.41 49.20
N GLU A 6 -29.32 24.59 49.99
CA GLU A 6 -28.43 23.58 50.59
C GLU A 6 -27.37 23.05 49.61
N GLY A 7 -26.13 23.04 50.10
CA GLY A 7 -24.96 22.63 49.35
C GLY A 7 -24.85 21.13 49.12
N THR A 8 -23.81 20.75 48.38
CA THR A 8 -22.99 19.52 48.42
C THR A 8 -22.27 19.44 47.08
N SER A 9 -20.98 19.74 47.03
CA SER A 9 -19.94 18.70 47.05
C SER A 9 -20.35 17.46 46.25
N PHE A 10 -20.26 17.54 44.93
CA PHE A 10 -20.16 16.36 44.09
C PHE A 10 -18.89 16.46 43.23
N MET A 11 -17.88 15.78 43.76
CA MET A 11 -17.15 14.75 43.03
C MET A 11 -16.49 15.20 41.72
N ARG A 12 -15.18 15.42 41.82
CA ARG A 12 -14.22 15.35 40.72
C ARG A 12 -14.43 14.02 39.97
N ALA A 13 -15.25 14.04 38.93
CA ALA A 13 -15.29 12.96 37.95
C ALA A 13 -14.07 13.13 37.04
N PHE A 14 -12.92 12.63 37.51
CA PHE A 14 -11.83 12.27 36.61
C PHE A 14 -12.34 11.14 35.72
N ALA A 15 -12.90 11.51 34.56
CA ALA A 15 -13.18 10.54 33.51
C ALA A 15 -11.83 9.95 33.07
N VAL A 16 -11.58 8.72 33.50
CA VAL A 16 -10.47 7.89 33.07
C VAL A 16 -10.64 7.68 31.57
N PHE A 17 -9.82 8.37 30.75
CA PHE A 17 -9.70 8.11 29.33
C PHE A 17 -9.12 6.69 29.17
N ALA A 18 -9.98 5.71 28.89
CA ALA A 18 -9.55 4.37 28.52
C ALA A 18 -8.86 4.44 27.15
N VAL A 19 -7.53 4.52 27.17
CA VAL A 19 -6.69 4.42 25.97
C VAL A 19 -6.75 2.97 25.48
N ILE A 20 -7.63 2.70 24.51
CA ILE A 20 -7.63 1.44 23.77
C ILE A 20 -6.38 1.44 22.90
N LEU A 21 -5.32 0.77 23.36
CA LEU A 21 -4.10 0.56 22.60
C LEU A 21 -4.39 -0.52 21.53
N THR A 22 -4.83 -0.10 20.34
CA THR A 22 -4.89 -0.98 19.18
C THR A 22 -3.48 -1.39 18.81
N MET A 23 -3.13 -2.65 19.07
CA MET A 23 -1.90 -3.27 18.56
C MET A 23 -2.06 -3.40 17.04
N THR A 24 -1.53 -2.44 16.29
CA THR A 24 -1.34 -2.62 14.84
C THR A 24 -0.20 -3.62 14.67
N THR A 25 -0.53 -4.86 14.31
CA THR A 25 0.49 -5.81 13.86
C THR A 25 1.18 -5.23 12.64
N PRO A 26 2.53 -5.19 12.60
CA PRO A 26 3.23 -4.86 11.36
C PRO A 26 2.87 -5.96 10.36
N ALA A 27 2.01 -5.64 9.39
CA ALA A 27 1.96 -6.43 8.18
C ALA A 27 3.38 -6.36 7.62
N PHE A 28 4.05 -7.50 7.48
CA PHE A 28 5.28 -7.55 6.70
C PHE A 28 4.97 -6.88 5.37
N ALA A 29 5.61 -5.74 5.11
CA ALA A 29 5.38 -5.01 3.88
C ALA A 29 5.89 -5.91 2.75
N GLU A 30 4.95 -6.50 2.01
CA GLU A 30 5.26 -7.30 0.84
C GLU A 30 5.91 -6.37 -0.19
N THR A 31 7.12 -6.71 -0.61
CA THR A 31 7.83 -5.97 -1.65
C THR A 31 7.54 -6.58 -3.02
N TYR A 32 7.65 -5.76 -4.05
CA TYR A 32 7.29 -6.09 -5.42
C TYR A 32 8.49 -5.90 -6.34
N ARG A 33 8.52 -6.71 -7.40
CA ARG A 33 9.43 -6.56 -8.53
C ARG A 33 8.67 -6.23 -9.81
N LEU A 34 9.24 -5.31 -10.56
CA LEU A 34 8.79 -4.92 -11.89
C LEU A 34 9.53 -5.77 -12.93
N ILE A 35 8.79 -6.58 -13.65
CA ILE A 35 9.31 -7.47 -14.69
C ILE A 35 8.84 -6.99 -16.06
N HIS A 36 9.75 -6.94 -17.02
CA HIS A 36 9.47 -6.72 -18.42
C HIS A 36 9.90 -7.96 -19.20
N ALA A 37 8.95 -8.63 -19.84
CA ALA A 37 9.22 -9.76 -20.71
C ALA A 37 9.02 -9.35 -22.18
N ILE A 38 9.98 -9.71 -23.04
CA ILE A 38 9.91 -9.49 -24.48
C ILE A 38 10.21 -10.82 -25.17
N GLY A 39 9.24 -11.42 -25.84
CA GLY A 39 9.40 -12.75 -26.42
C GLY A 39 9.60 -13.82 -25.34
N ASN A 40 10.76 -14.48 -25.34
CA ASN A 40 11.13 -15.52 -24.36
C ASN A 40 12.11 -15.00 -23.28
N ASP A 41 12.46 -13.72 -23.32
CA ASP A 41 13.39 -13.12 -22.39
C ASP A 41 12.62 -12.34 -21.32
N GLU A 42 12.90 -12.62 -20.05
CA GLU A 42 12.37 -11.89 -18.90
C GLU A 42 13.47 -11.06 -18.23
N ASN A 43 13.18 -9.79 -17.94
CA ASN A 43 14.11 -8.89 -17.28
C ASN A 43 13.48 -8.25 -16.05
N VAL A 44 14.19 -8.31 -14.91
CA VAL A 44 13.82 -7.58 -13.70
C VAL A 44 14.31 -6.14 -13.84
N VAL A 45 13.36 -5.23 -14.06
CA VAL A 45 13.64 -3.80 -14.21
C VAL A 45 13.95 -3.15 -12.86
N ALA A 46 13.23 -3.57 -11.82
CA ALA A 46 13.42 -3.13 -10.44
C ALA A 46 12.85 -4.16 -9.47
N SER A 47 13.37 -4.20 -8.24
CA SER A 47 12.92 -5.09 -7.15
C SER A 47 12.88 -4.35 -5.82
N GLY A 48 12.23 -4.92 -4.81
CA GLY A 48 12.13 -4.31 -3.48
C GLY A 48 11.22 -3.07 -3.43
N LEU A 49 10.29 -2.93 -4.38
CA LEU A 49 9.40 -1.78 -4.49
C LEU A 49 8.18 -1.94 -3.57
N GLU A 50 7.63 -0.84 -3.10
CA GLU A 50 6.26 -0.85 -2.58
C GLU A 50 5.26 -1.09 -3.72
N LYS A 51 4.07 -1.59 -3.40
CA LYS A 51 3.05 -1.92 -4.41
C LYS A 51 2.68 -0.72 -5.29
N ASP A 52 2.38 0.41 -4.66
CA ASP A 52 1.95 1.62 -5.37
C ASP A 52 3.09 2.19 -6.23
N GLU A 53 4.34 2.10 -5.73
CA GLU A 53 5.53 2.47 -6.48
C GLU A 53 5.74 1.56 -7.70
N CYS A 54 5.56 0.25 -7.56
CA CYS A 54 5.68 -0.68 -8.67
C CYS A 54 4.65 -0.38 -9.76
N GLU A 55 3.38 -0.20 -9.38
CA GLU A 55 2.31 0.10 -10.35
C GLU A 55 2.52 1.45 -11.05
N GLN A 56 3.03 2.46 -10.34
CA GLN A 56 3.41 3.73 -10.95
C GLN A 56 4.52 3.55 -11.98
N ARG A 57 5.63 2.91 -11.59
CA ARG A 57 6.77 2.65 -12.50
C ARG A 57 6.37 1.77 -13.69
N LYS A 58 5.44 0.83 -13.49
CA LYS A 58 4.86 0.00 -14.55
C LYS A 58 4.10 0.85 -15.57
N SER A 59 3.32 1.83 -15.14
CA SER A 59 2.63 2.75 -16.04
C SER A 59 3.62 3.52 -16.90
N ASP A 60 4.65 4.09 -16.28
CA ASP A 60 5.70 4.85 -16.98
C ASP A 60 6.45 3.95 -17.98
N LEU A 61 6.81 2.75 -17.54
CA LEU A 61 7.51 1.79 -18.39
C LEU A 61 6.66 1.32 -19.57
N LYS A 62 5.34 1.16 -19.40
CA LYS A 62 4.43 0.83 -20.51
C LYS A 62 4.45 1.91 -21.59
N GLU A 63 4.46 3.18 -21.21
CA GLU A 63 4.52 4.29 -22.17
C GLU A 63 5.84 4.25 -22.96
N VAL A 64 6.96 4.15 -22.26
CA VAL A 64 8.30 4.09 -22.88
C VAL A 64 8.44 2.84 -23.77
N ALA A 65 8.05 1.67 -23.28
CA ALA A 65 8.15 0.42 -24.02
C ALA A 65 7.22 0.38 -25.24
N THR A 66 6.04 1.05 -25.16
CA THR A 66 5.18 1.24 -26.33
C THR A 66 5.87 2.11 -27.38
N ALA A 67 6.47 3.22 -26.97
CA ALA A 67 7.17 4.12 -27.89
C ALA A 67 8.39 3.46 -28.55
N LEU A 68 9.09 2.58 -27.81
CA LEU A 68 10.22 1.80 -28.33
C LEU A 68 9.79 0.57 -29.16
N GLY A 69 8.49 0.28 -29.23
CA GLY A 69 7.95 -0.88 -29.93
C GLY A 69 8.26 -2.22 -29.26
N THR A 70 8.68 -2.22 -27.99
CA THR A 70 8.98 -3.43 -27.20
C THR A 70 7.77 -3.94 -26.40
N TYR A 71 6.71 -3.13 -26.32
CA TYR A 71 5.44 -3.48 -25.66
C TYR A 71 4.26 -3.03 -26.52
N ASN A 72 3.23 -3.87 -26.63
CA ASN A 72 1.97 -3.53 -27.27
C ASN A 72 0.84 -4.38 -26.70
N GLU A 73 0.01 -3.75 -25.86
CA GLU A 73 -1.12 -4.39 -25.18
C GLU A 73 -2.17 -4.92 -26.15
N ARG A 74 -2.35 -4.26 -27.31
CA ARG A 74 -3.35 -4.66 -28.32
C ARG A 74 -2.95 -5.92 -29.07
N THR A 75 -1.66 -6.12 -29.33
CA THR A 75 -1.16 -7.31 -30.03
C THR A 75 -0.68 -8.40 -29.07
N GLY A 76 -0.67 -8.14 -27.77
CA GLY A 76 -0.08 -9.03 -26.76
C GLY A 76 1.43 -9.17 -26.90
N TYR A 77 2.10 -8.18 -27.51
CA TYR A 77 3.55 -8.21 -27.70
C TYR A 77 4.23 -7.63 -26.46
N GLY A 78 5.06 -8.45 -25.81
CA GLY A 78 5.71 -8.10 -24.55
C GLY A 78 4.73 -8.06 -23.35
N SER A 79 5.26 -8.11 -22.15
CA SER A 79 4.48 -7.98 -20.91
C SER A 79 5.25 -7.16 -19.88
N ILE A 80 4.53 -6.32 -19.12
CA ILE A 80 5.10 -5.53 -18.04
C ILE A 80 4.23 -5.72 -16.80
N THR A 81 4.79 -6.35 -15.77
CA THR A 81 4.03 -6.85 -14.62
C THR A 81 4.75 -6.56 -13.31
N CYS A 82 3.96 -6.20 -12.30
CA CYS A 82 4.40 -6.15 -10.90
C CYS A 82 4.06 -7.48 -10.22
N LEU A 83 5.06 -8.17 -9.71
CA LEU A 83 4.89 -9.41 -8.98
C LEU A 83 5.47 -9.28 -7.57
N PRO A 84 4.82 -9.86 -6.53
CA PRO A 84 5.41 -9.90 -5.21
C PRO A 84 6.73 -10.67 -5.21
N ASP A 85 7.68 -10.21 -4.40
CA ASP A 85 8.99 -10.85 -4.28
C ASP A 85 8.90 -12.29 -3.75
N SER A 86 7.85 -12.59 -2.96
CA SER A 86 7.53 -13.91 -2.41
C SER A 86 7.25 -14.98 -3.48
N PHE A 87 6.97 -14.61 -4.73
CA PHE A 87 6.77 -15.55 -5.84
C PHE A 87 8.08 -16.19 -6.34
N PHE A 88 9.23 -15.69 -5.88
CA PHE A 88 10.54 -16.05 -6.42
C PHE A 88 11.52 -16.55 -5.34
N GLU A 89 11.03 -16.77 -4.13
CA GLU A 89 11.76 -17.39 -3.02
C GLU A 89 11.62 -18.92 -3.01
#